data_AF-A0A061IIA3-F1
#
_entry.id   AF-A0A061IIA3-F1
#
_cell.length_a   1.000
_cell.length_b   1.000
_cell.length_c   1.000
_cell.angle_alpha   90.00
_cell.angle_beta   90.00
_cell.angle_gamma   90.00
#
_symmetry.space_group_name_H-M   'P 1'
#
loop_
_entity.id
_entity.type
_entity.pdbx_description
1 polymer ?
#
loop_
_entity_poly.entity_id
_entity_poly.type
_entity_poly.pdbx_seq_one_letter_code
_entity_poly.pdbx_strand_id
1 'polypeptide(L)'
;MNFTLSAKADGETILKGLQSIFQEQGMAESVHTWQDHGYLATYMNKNGSFANLRIYPHGLVLLDLQSYDRDALGKQETDSLLNKIEEK
;
A
#
# COMPACT_ATOMS: atom_id res chain seq x y z
N MET A 1 1.49 6.56 6.02
CA MET A 1 1.18 5.69 7.17
C MET A 1 2.34 4.74 7.40
N ASN A 2 2.67 4.43 8.65
CA ASN A 2 3.79 3.57 9.01
C ASN A 2 3.36 2.52 10.04
N PHE A 3 3.80 1.28 9.84
CA PHE A 3 3.60 0.17 10.77
C PHE A 3 4.95 -0.42 11.18
N THR A 4 5.13 -0.66 12.47
CA THR A 4 6.25 -1.46 12.98
C THR A 4 5.68 -2.72 13.59
N LEU A 5 6.02 -3.87 13.00
CA LEU A 5 5.50 -5.15 13.44
C LEU A 5 6.29 -5.65 14.65
N SER A 6 5.58 -6.13 15.67
CA SER A 6 6.17 -6.66 16.90
C SER A 6 6.98 -7.95 16.69
N ALA A 7 6.72 -8.65 15.58
CA ALA A 7 7.46 -9.82 15.14
C ALA A 7 7.85 -9.67 13.66
N LYS A 8 8.90 -10.40 13.24
CA LYS A 8 9.30 -10.49 11.83
C LYS A 8 8.21 -11.22 11.05
N ALA A 9 7.29 -10.48 10.47
CA ALA A 9 6.29 -11.01 9.58
C ALA A 9 6.88 -11.28 8.20
N ASP A 10 6.37 -12.31 7.54
CA ASP A 10 6.76 -12.65 6.18
C ASP A 10 6.30 -11.55 5.22
N GLY A 11 7.25 -10.94 4.51
CA GLY A 11 6.98 -9.80 3.63
C GLY A 11 6.07 -10.15 2.45
N GLU A 12 6.12 -11.39 1.96
CA GLU A 12 5.23 -11.87 0.91
C GLU A 12 3.80 -12.01 1.42
N THR A 13 3.61 -12.50 2.65
CA THR A 13 2.31 -12.59 3.31
C THR A 13 1.68 -11.20 3.49
N ILE A 14 2.45 -10.21 3.95
CA ILE A 14 1.97 -8.81 4.08
C ILE A 14 1.55 -8.29 2.71
N LEU A 15 2.41 -8.45 1.70
CA LEU A 15 2.14 -7.96 0.34
C LEU A 15 0.82 -8.53 -0.20
N LYS A 16 0.65 -9.86 -0.17
CA LYS A 16 -0.57 -10.53 -0.64
C LYS A 16 -1.80 -10.14 0.17
N GLY A 17 -1.66 -9.97 1.49
CA GLY A 17 -2.76 -9.56 2.37
C GLY A 17 -3.32 -8.19 2.01
N LEU A 18 -2.43 -7.23 1.74
CA LEU A 18 -2.80 -5.85 1.41
C LEU A 18 -3.16 -5.66 -0.06
N GLN A 19 -2.60 -6.46 -0.98
CA GLN A 19 -2.84 -6.41 -2.43
C GLN A 19 -4.34 -6.41 -2.78
N SER A 20 -5.15 -7.22 -2.09
CA SER A 20 -6.60 -7.29 -2.28
C SER A 20 -7.31 -5.93 -2.15
N ILE A 21 -6.89 -5.09 -1.21
CA ILE A 21 -7.50 -3.79 -0.94
C ILE A 21 -7.36 -2.85 -2.14
N PHE A 22 -6.19 -2.85 -2.80
CA PHE A 22 -5.92 -2.01 -3.96
C PHE A 22 -6.55 -2.56 -5.24
N GLN A 23 -6.61 -3.89 -5.38
CA GLN A 23 -7.25 -4.55 -6.52
C GLN A 23 -8.77 -4.33 -6.53
N GLU A 24 -9.42 -4.38 -5.37
CA GLU A 24 -10.85 -4.06 -5.23
C GLU A 24 -11.18 -2.63 -5.67
N GLN A 25 -10.22 -1.71 -5.56
CA GLN A 25 -10.32 -0.32 -6.02
C GLN A 25 -9.97 -0.16 -7.52
N GLY A 26 -9.67 -1.26 -8.21
CA GLY A 26 -9.32 -1.26 -9.63
C GLY A 26 -7.97 -0.62 -9.94
N MET A 27 -7.05 -0.54 -8.97
CA MET A 27 -5.71 0.00 -9.18
C MET A 27 -4.80 -1.02 -9.87
N ALA A 28 -3.99 -0.55 -10.81
CA ALA A 28 -2.97 -1.37 -11.48
C ALA A 28 -1.75 -1.51 -10.57
N GLU A 29 -1.24 -2.73 -10.41
CA GLU A 29 -0.12 -3.03 -9.52
C GLU A 29 1.20 -3.25 -10.30
N SER A 30 2.31 -2.80 -9.71
CA SER A 30 3.66 -3.17 -10.09
C SER A 30 4.48 -3.49 -8.85
N VAL A 31 5.10 -4.68 -8.82
CA VAL A 31 5.88 -5.16 -7.67
C VAL A 31 7.35 -5.28 -8.04
N HIS A 32 8.21 -4.69 -7.19
CA HIS A 32 9.65 -4.82 -7.26
C HIS A 32 10.14 -5.51 -5.98
N THR A 33 11.00 -6.52 -6.17
CA THR A 33 11.57 -7.31 -5.07
C THR A 33 13.08 -7.20 -5.09
N TRP A 34 13.67 -7.00 -3.91
CA TRP A 34 15.12 -7.04 -3.71
C TRP A 34 15.44 -8.12 -2.68
N GLN A 35 16.41 -8.98 -3.00
CA GLN A 35 16.77 -10.17 -2.22
C GLN A 35 16.92 -9.88 -0.72
N ASP A 36 17.65 -8.82 -0.36
CA ASP A 36 17.89 -8.44 1.05
C ASP A 36 17.19 -7.14 1.48
N HIS A 37 16.36 -6.56 0.60
CA HIS A 37 15.72 -5.26 0.86
C HIS A 37 14.19 -5.30 0.73
N GLY A 38 13.58 -6.49 0.67
CA GLY A 38 12.13 -6.67 0.73
C GLY A 38 11.41 -6.21 -0.55
N TYR A 39 10.23 -5.62 -0.38
CA TYR A 39 9.29 -5.35 -1.48
C TYR A 39 8.95 -3.87 -1.61
N LEU A 40 8.75 -3.41 -2.85
CA LEU A 40 8.06 -2.17 -3.17
C LEU A 40 6.94 -2.50 -4.15
N ALA A 41 5.71 -2.29 -3.73
CA ALA A 41 4.54 -2.35 -4.60
C ALA A 41 4.03 -0.94 -4.88
N THR A 42 3.84 -0.61 -6.15
CA THR A 42 3.23 0.64 -6.60
C THR A 42 1.85 0.32 -7.17
N TYR A 43 0.82 0.98 -6.67
CA TYR A 43 -0.55 0.86 -7.13
C TYR A 43 -0.97 2.16 -7.79
N MET A 44 -1.42 2.11 -9.03
CA MET A 44 -1.80 3.29 -9.81
C MET A 44 -3.28 3.25 -10.16
N ASN A 45 -3.99 4.32 -9.80
CA ASN A 45 -5.38 4.50 -10.17
C ASN A 45 -5.48 5.26 -11.51
N LYS A 46 -6.58 5.04 -12.24
CA LYS A 46 -6.89 5.72 -13.52
C LYS A 46 -7.01 7.23 -13.36
N ASN A 47 -7.40 7.72 -12.18
CA ASN A 47 -7.48 9.15 -11.88
C ASN A 47 -6.11 9.81 -11.62
N GLY A 48 -5.01 9.05 -11.71
CA GLY A 48 -3.65 9.55 -11.51
C GLY A 48 -3.18 9.54 -10.05
N SER A 49 -4.04 9.18 -9.09
CA SER A 49 -3.60 8.86 -7.73
C SER A 49 -2.80 7.56 -7.72
N PHE A 50 -1.87 7.46 -6.77
CA PHE A 50 -1.09 6.24 -6.60
C PHE A 50 -0.66 6.01 -5.15
N ALA A 51 -0.40 4.76 -4.83
CA ALA A 51 0.11 4.33 -3.53
C ALA A 51 1.43 3.58 -3.71
N ASN A 52 2.38 3.80 -2.79
CA ASN A 52 3.58 3.00 -2.65
C ASN A 52 3.54 2.26 -1.32
N LEU A 53 3.58 0.93 -1.38
CA LEU A 53 3.71 0.04 -0.24
C LEU A 53 5.15 -0.48 -0.19
N ARG A 54 5.91 -0.06 0.82
CA ARG A 54 7.28 -0.49 1.07
C ARG A 54 7.31 -1.43 2.26
N ILE A 55 7.79 -2.65 2.06
CA ILE A 55 7.90 -3.68 3.10
C ILE A 55 9.38 -4.00 3.29
N TYR A 56 9.90 -3.69 4.48
CA TYR A 56 11.27 -3.99 4.83
C TYR A 56 11.39 -5.33 5.57
N PRO A 57 12.47 -6.11 5.35
CA PRO A 57 12.66 -7.41 6.00
C PRO A 57 12.74 -7.37 7.54
N HIS A 58 12.97 -6.19 8.12
CA HIS A 58 13.06 -5.99 9.57
C HIS A 58 11.72 -5.58 10.21
N GLY A 59 10.59 -5.75 9.51
CA GLY A 59 9.25 -5.55 10.07
C GLY A 59 8.72 -4.11 9.99
N LEU A 60 9.43 -3.21 9.30
CA LEU A 60 8.93 -1.88 8.97
C LEU A 60 8.11 -1.94 7.68
N VAL A 61 6.87 -1.44 7.73
CA VAL A 61 6.00 -1.27 6.55
C VAL A 61 5.64 0.20 6.42
N LEU A 62 5.87 0.77 5.24
CA LEU A 62 5.51 2.15 4.92
C LEU A 62 4.49 2.15 3.81
N LEU A 63 3.46 2.98 3.95
CA LEU A 63 2.48 3.25 2.93
C LEU A 63 2.44 4.75 2.67
N ASP A 64 2.79 5.13 1.46
CA ASP A 64 2.65 6.49 0.95
C ASP A 64 1.52 6.51 -0.06
N LEU A 65 0.58 7.45 0.11
CA LEU A 65 -0.55 7.62 -0.80
C LEU A 65 -0.53 9.06 -1.31
N GLN A 66 -0.51 9.21 -2.63
CA GLN A 66 -0.53 10.51 -3.28
C GLN A 66 -1.77 10.59 -4.17
N SER A 67 -2.67 11.51 -3.82
CA SER A 67 -3.88 11.79 -4.58
C SER A 67 -3.70 13.03 -5.45
N TYR A 68 -4.47 13.08 -6.54
CA TYR A 68 -4.64 14.29 -7.32
C TYR A 68 -5.79 15.11 -6.71
N ASP A 69 -5.47 15.84 -5.64
CA ASP A 69 -6.45 16.46 -4.73
C ASP A 69 -7.08 17.73 -5.33
N ARG A 70 -7.95 17.57 -6.33
CA ARG A 70 -8.77 18.67 -6.89
C ARG A 70 -10.24 18.62 -6.46
N ASP A 71 -10.71 17.52 -5.87
CA ASP A 71 -12.10 17.38 -5.42
C ASP A 71 -12.25 16.58 -4.10
N ALA A 72 -13.36 16.81 -3.39
CA ALA A 72 -13.66 16.16 -2.12
C ALA A 72 -13.82 14.63 -2.23
N LEU A 73 -14.06 14.13 -3.44
CA LEU A 73 -14.23 12.71 -3.71
C LEU A 73 -12.90 11.96 -3.62
N GLY A 74 -11.83 12.49 -4.24
CA GLY A 74 -10.50 11.88 -4.17
C GLY A 74 -9.96 11.79 -2.74
N LYS A 75 -10.28 12.76 -1.88
CA LYS A 75 -9.96 12.71 -0.45
C LYS A 75 -10.73 11.61 0.28
N GLN A 76 -12.03 11.47 0.02
CA GLN A 76 -12.84 10.42 0.64
C GLN A 76 -12.38 9.00 0.24
N GLU A 77 -12.00 8.81 -1.02
CA GLU A 77 -11.43 7.55 -1.50
C GLU A 77 -10.10 7.21 -0.80
N THR A 78 -9.25 8.22 -0.61
CA THR A 78 -7.97 8.14 0.10
C THR A 78 -8.20 7.71 1.56
N ASP A 79 -9.08 8.41 2.28
CA ASP A 79 -9.38 8.11 3.69
C ASP A 79 -9.99 6.70 3.85
N SER A 80 -10.89 6.30 2.96
CA SER A 80 -11.48 4.96 2.97
C SER A 80 -10.44 3.86 2.74
N LEU A 81 -9.48 4.08 1.83
CA LEU A 81 -8.40 3.13 1.57
C LEU A 81 -7.51 2.94 2.81
N LEU A 82 -7.15 4.04 3.47
CA LEU A 82 -6.31 4.01 4.67
C LEU A 82 -6.99 3.24 5.81
N ASN A 83 -8.28 3.48 6.03
CA ASN A 83 -9.05 2.75 7.06
C ASN A 83 -9.07 1.24 6.81
N LYS A 84 -9.29 0.80 5.56
CA LYS A 84 -9.26 -0.63 5.20
C LYS A 84 -7.90 -1.28 5.45
N ILE A 85 -6.81 -0.51 5.32
CA ILE A 85 -5.44 -0.99 5.54
C ILE A 85 -5.14 -1.08 7.03
N GLU A 86 -5.63 -0.14 7.85
CA GLU A 86 -5.48 -0.20 9.31
C GLU A 86 -6.27 -1.36 9.94
N GLU A 87 -7.43 -1.72 9.38
CA GLU A 87 -8.27 -2.81 9.90
C GLU A 87 -7.73 -4.22 9.60
N LYS A 88 -6.78 -4.34 8.66
CA LYS A 88 -6.28 -5.63 8.14
C LYS A 88 -5.06 -6.12 8.91
#